data_AF-A0A928IAE8-F1
#
_entry.id   AF-A0A928IAE8-F1
#
_cell.length_a   1.000
_cell.length_b   1.000
_cell.length_c   1.000
_cell.angle_alpha   90.00
_cell.angle_beta   90.00
_cell.angle_gamma   90.00
#
_symmetry.space_group_name_H-M   'P 1'
#
loop_
_entity.id
_entity.type
_entity.pdbx_description
1 polymer ?
#
loop_
_entity_poly.entity_id
_entity_poly.type
_entity_poly.pdbx_seq_one_letter_code
_entity_poly.pdbx_strand_id
1 'polypeptide(L)'
;MDNRVRAFIDQKKAEKYAKEYAQKNDVLIRLGLYDKVYSPIPLSGPTSEYPNSEWDYNTNSYKYYRCVPFEVSDAEFEELLKYTGKSKETGVFANIGKKLKLLANVMFWLTFIGALVCGLIFIIVGMDSDEDLLFVGLPLLAIGPIFAWLSNCLLYGFGELIDKTAQIEKNTRK
;
A
#
# COMPACT_ATOMS: atom_id res chain seq x y z
N MET A 1 6.13 -24.98 21.81
CA MET A 1 5.91 -24.27 20.52
C MET A 1 6.29 -25.23 19.41
N ASP A 2 5.36 -25.57 18.52
CA ASP A 2 5.53 -26.58 17.46
C ASP A 2 6.64 -26.18 16.46
N ASN A 3 7.47 -27.14 16.05
CA ASN A 3 8.55 -26.93 15.07
C ASN A 3 8.04 -26.40 13.72
N ARG A 4 6.82 -26.74 13.32
CA ARG A 4 6.18 -26.20 12.09
C ARG A 4 5.85 -24.72 12.23
N VAL A 5 5.41 -24.29 13.42
CA VAL A 5 5.10 -22.88 13.71
C VAL A 5 6.38 -22.05 13.75
N ARG A 6 7.47 -22.58 14.32
CA ARG A 6 8.78 -21.91 14.30
C ARG A 6 9.32 -21.74 12.88
N ALA A 7 9.32 -22.81 12.08
CA ALA A 7 9.77 -22.76 10.68
C ALA A 7 8.97 -21.74 9.85
N PHE A 8 7.65 -21.65 10.05
CA PHE A 8 6.82 -20.67 9.38
C PHE A 8 7.15 -19.23 9.82
N ILE A 9 7.34 -18.99 11.12
CA ILE A 9 7.72 -17.68 11.65
C ILE A 9 9.07 -17.24 11.08
N ASP A 10 10.05 -18.14 11.04
CA ASP A 10 11.38 -17.83 10.52
C ASP A 10 11.36 -17.59 9.01
N GLN A 11 10.57 -18.35 8.25
CA GLN A 11 10.31 -18.09 6.84
C GLN A 11 9.70 -16.69 6.63
N LYS A 12 8.69 -16.32 7.43
CA LYS A 12 8.05 -14.99 7.31
C LYS A 12 8.98 -13.85 7.71
N LYS A 13 9.85 -14.06 8.70
CA LYS A 13 10.90 -13.09 9.05
C LYS A 13 11.91 -12.94 7.92
N ALA A 14 12.36 -14.04 7.32
CA ALA A 14 13.27 -14.00 6.17
C ALA A 14 12.64 -13.31 4.95
N GLU A 15 11.37 -13.60 4.64
CA GLU A 15 10.63 -12.92 3.58
C GLU A 15 10.52 -11.40 3.84
N LYS A 16 10.31 -11.00 5.10
CA LYS A 16 10.25 -9.59 5.48
C LYS A 16 11.60 -8.91 5.31
N TYR A 17 12.67 -9.51 5.83
CA TYR A 17 14.04 -9.00 5.70
C TYR A 17 14.47 -8.88 4.24
N ALA A 18 14.18 -9.89 3.41
CA ALA A 18 14.49 -9.85 1.98
C ALA A 18 13.75 -8.72 1.25
N LYS A 19 12.50 -8.44 1.63
CA LYS A 19 11.73 -7.30 1.08
C LYS A 19 12.32 -5.96 1.49
N GLU A 20 12.68 -5.81 2.76
CA GLU A 20 13.30 -4.59 3.29
C GLU A 20 14.67 -4.34 2.63
N TYR A 21 15.47 -5.39 2.46
CA TYR A 21 16.75 -5.34 1.76
C TYR A 21 16.61 -4.96 0.28
N ALA A 22 15.65 -5.57 -0.43
CA ALA A 22 15.39 -5.22 -1.83
C ALA A 22 14.92 -3.76 -1.99
N GLN A 23 14.10 -3.26 -1.06
CA GLN A 23 13.67 -1.86 -1.06
C GLN A 23 14.84 -0.91 -0.79
N LYS A 24 15.70 -1.23 0.18
CA LYS A 24 16.91 -0.48 0.49
C LYS A 24 17.79 -0.33 -0.76
N ASN A 25 18.04 -1.44 -1.45
CA ASN A 25 18.87 -1.48 -2.64
C ASN A 25 18.27 -0.68 -3.82
N ASP A 26 16.96 -0.79 -4.08
CA ASP A 26 16.29 0.01 -5.12
C ASP A 26 16.41 1.51 -4.84
N VAL A 27 16.28 1.93 -3.58
CA VAL A 27 16.46 3.33 -3.19
C VAL A 27 17.89 3.79 -3.45
N LEU A 28 18.89 3.01 -3.03
CA LEU A 28 20.31 3.33 -3.25
C LEU A 28 20.64 3.46 -4.74
N ILE A 29 20.16 2.53 -5.57
CA ILE A 29 20.38 2.57 -7.02
C ILE A 29 19.77 3.83 -7.64
N ARG A 30 18.54 4.21 -7.26
CA ARG A 30 17.88 5.43 -7.77
C ARG A 30 18.60 6.71 -7.36
N LEU A 31 19.27 6.71 -6.21
CA LEU A 31 20.04 7.85 -5.72
C LEU A 31 21.43 7.94 -6.35
N GLY A 32 21.82 6.98 -7.19
CA GLY A 32 23.18 6.92 -7.73
C GLY A 32 24.21 6.38 -6.73
N LEU A 33 23.77 5.82 -5.59
CA LEU A 33 24.62 5.26 -4.53
C LEU A 33 24.94 3.79 -4.82
N TYR A 34 25.63 3.55 -5.93
CA TYR A 34 26.03 2.22 -6.37
C TYR A 34 27.31 2.26 -7.20
N ASP A 35 28.03 1.14 -7.23
CA ASP A 35 29.14 0.93 -8.15
C ASP A 35 28.67 0.27 -9.45
N LYS A 36 29.25 0.72 -10.57
CA LYS A 36 29.06 0.11 -11.88
C LYS A 36 30.06 -1.02 -12.06
N VAL A 37 29.58 -2.25 -12.11
CA VAL A 37 30.40 -3.41 -12.47
C VAL A 37 30.14 -3.76 -13.92
N TYR A 38 31.13 -3.52 -14.78
CA TYR A 38 31.04 -3.78 -16.22
C TYR A 38 31.14 -5.27 -16.55
N SER A 39 30.49 -5.66 -17.65
CA SER A 39 30.66 -6.98 -18.21
C SER A 39 32.13 -7.20 -18.60
N PRO A 40 32.74 -8.33 -18.20
CA PRO A 40 34.12 -8.65 -18.59
C PRO A 40 34.23 -8.96 -20.09
N ILE A 41 33.11 -9.29 -20.73
CA ILE A 41 33.02 -9.59 -22.16
C ILE A 41 32.21 -8.52 -22.91
N PRO A 42 32.56 -8.20 -24.16
CA PRO A 42 31.72 -7.38 -25.03
C PRO A 42 30.37 -8.07 -25.24
N LEU A 43 29.27 -7.35 -24.97
CA LEU A 43 27.92 -7.85 -25.20
C LEU A 43 27.30 -7.13 -26.39
N SER A 44 26.51 -7.85 -27.18
CA SER A 44 25.75 -7.30 -28.31
C SER A 44 24.47 -6.58 -27.88
N GLY A 45 24.10 -6.67 -26.61
CA GLY A 45 22.83 -6.20 -26.05
C GLY A 45 22.76 -6.35 -24.53
N PRO A 46 21.75 -5.75 -23.87
CA PRO A 46 21.55 -5.91 -22.44
C PRO A 46 21.19 -7.35 -22.09
N THR A 47 21.66 -7.83 -20.94
CA THR A 47 21.40 -9.18 -20.43
C THR A 47 20.73 -9.12 -19.07
N SER A 48 20.20 -10.26 -18.59
CA SER A 48 19.65 -10.34 -17.23
C SER A 48 20.68 -9.99 -16.14
N GLU A 49 21.98 -10.20 -16.41
CA GLU A 49 23.05 -9.91 -15.45
C GLU A 49 23.58 -8.48 -15.59
N TYR A 50 23.67 -7.97 -16.83
CA TYR A 50 24.14 -6.62 -17.16
C TYR A 50 23.06 -5.87 -17.96
N PRO A 51 22.03 -5.36 -17.29
CA PRO A 51 20.87 -4.76 -17.97
C PRO A 51 21.12 -3.32 -18.42
N ASN A 52 22.07 -2.60 -17.81
CA ASN A 52 22.32 -1.20 -18.10
C ASN A 52 23.50 -1.05 -19.07
N SER A 53 23.54 0.06 -19.80
CA SER A 53 24.66 0.37 -20.68
C SER A 53 25.00 1.86 -20.65
N GLU A 54 26.25 2.16 -21.01
CA GLU A 54 26.71 3.50 -21.28
C GLU A 54 27.60 3.51 -22.52
N TRP A 55 27.65 4.66 -23.18
CA TRP A 55 28.45 4.84 -24.38
C TRP A 55 29.91 5.14 -23.99
N ASP A 56 30.84 4.31 -24.44
CA ASP A 56 32.27 4.57 -24.28
C ASP A 56 32.82 5.22 -25.56
N TYR A 57 33.21 6.49 -25.44
CA TYR A 57 33.78 7.25 -26.55
C TYR A 57 35.16 6.74 -26.98
N ASN A 58 35.90 6.02 -26.14
CA ASN A 58 37.22 5.49 -26.48
C ASN A 58 37.13 4.26 -27.37
N THR A 59 36.20 3.34 -27.06
CA THR A 59 35.99 2.11 -27.84
C THR A 59 34.90 2.24 -28.89
N ASN A 60 34.21 3.40 -28.92
CA ASN A 60 33.09 3.72 -29.80
C ASN A 60 32.00 2.63 -29.78
N SER A 61 31.72 2.10 -28.59
CA SER A 61 30.82 0.98 -28.36
C SER A 61 30.12 1.08 -27.00
N TYR A 62 28.98 0.40 -26.87
CA TYR A 62 28.27 0.30 -25.60
C TYR A 62 28.99 -0.64 -24.62
N LYS A 63 29.27 -0.15 -23.41
CA LYS A 63 29.69 -0.97 -22.27
C LYS A 63 28.49 -1.25 -21.38
N TYR A 64 28.21 -2.54 -21.19
CA TYR A 64 27.11 -2.99 -20.35
C TYR A 64 27.60 -3.19 -18.91
N TYR A 65 26.78 -2.82 -17.95
CA TYR A 65 27.09 -2.89 -16.53
C TYR A 65 25.88 -3.28 -15.68
N ARG A 66 26.17 -3.74 -14.47
CA ARG A 66 25.19 -3.95 -13.40
C ARG A 66 25.46 -2.98 -12.26
N CYS A 67 24.40 -2.56 -11.59
CA CYS A 67 24.49 -1.67 -10.45
C CYS A 67 24.64 -2.50 -9.17
N VAL A 68 25.74 -2.33 -8.45
CA VAL A 68 25.95 -2.95 -7.14
C VAL A 68 25.78 -1.86 -6.08
N PRO A 69 24.67 -1.84 -5.32
CA PRO A 69 24.42 -0.81 -4.31
C PRO A 69 25.49 -0.86 -3.21
N PHE A 70 25.84 0.30 -2.66
CA PHE A 70 26.77 0.35 -1.53
C PHE A 70 26.19 -0.37 -0.31
N GLU A 71 27.06 -1.02 0.46
CA GLU A 71 26.70 -1.55 1.77
C GLU A 71 26.54 -0.37 2.73
N VAL A 72 25.29 -0.12 3.14
CA VAL A 72 24.95 0.97 4.06
C VAL A 72 24.34 0.34 5.31
N SER A 73 24.73 0.83 6.50
CA SER A 73 24.08 0.42 7.75
C SER A 73 22.62 0.89 7.82
N ASP A 74 21.84 0.41 8.78
CA ASP A 74 20.45 0.87 8.92
C ASP A 74 20.37 2.33 9.38
N ALA A 75 21.31 2.77 10.22
CA ALA A 75 21.39 4.14 10.69
C ALA A 75 21.72 5.13 9.56
N GLU A 76 22.73 4.82 8.74
CA GLU A 76 23.10 5.65 7.58
C GLU A 76 21.99 5.69 6.54
N PHE A 77 21.28 4.57 6.33
CA PHE A 77 20.14 4.55 5.41
C PHE A 77 18.97 5.40 5.92
N GLU A 78 18.67 5.39 7.21
CA GLU A 78 17.68 6.28 7.80
C GLU A 78 18.07 7.76 7.66
N GLU A 79 19.34 8.08 7.76
CA GLU A 79 19.85 9.43 7.52
C GLU A 79 19.71 9.84 6.04
N LEU A 80 20.05 8.96 5.10
CA LEU A 80 19.83 9.19 3.67
C LEU A 80 18.36 9.45 3.34
N LEU A 81 17.42 8.76 4.00
CA LEU A 81 16.00 9.00 3.80
C LEU A 81 15.54 10.41 4.20
N LYS A 82 16.24 11.08 5.13
CA LYS A 82 15.92 12.46 5.52
C LYS A 82 16.22 13.46 4.40
N TYR A 83 17.29 13.24 3.65
CA TYR A 83 17.75 14.17 2.61
C TYR A 83 17.13 13.93 1.23
N THR A 84 16.54 12.74 1.02
CA THR A 84 16.03 12.34 -0.30
C THR A 84 14.57 12.73 -0.54
N GLY A 85 13.94 13.43 0.42
CA GLY A 85 12.52 13.83 0.35
C GLY A 85 11.53 12.66 0.38
N LYS A 86 12.01 11.42 0.19
CA LYS A 86 11.28 10.18 0.40
C LYS A 86 11.34 9.79 1.87
N SER A 87 10.53 10.49 2.65
CA SER A 87 9.97 9.89 3.86
C SER A 87 9.40 8.50 3.49
N LYS A 88 9.65 7.49 4.32
CA LYS A 88 9.21 6.08 4.22
C LYS A 88 7.72 5.93 3.90
N GLU A 89 7.24 6.26 2.69
CA GLU A 89 5.82 6.54 2.42
C GLU A 89 5.07 6.94 3.70
N THR A 90 5.49 8.03 4.34
CA THR A 90 4.80 8.59 5.52
C THR A 90 3.97 9.81 5.12
N GLY A 91 3.62 9.90 3.83
CA GLY A 91 2.70 10.90 3.32
C GLY A 91 1.26 10.58 3.70
N VAL A 92 0.40 11.60 3.72
CA VAL A 92 -1.04 11.47 3.99
C VAL A 92 -1.68 10.37 3.12
N PHE A 93 -1.20 10.18 1.90
CA PHE A 93 -1.69 9.19 0.92
C PHE A 93 -0.99 7.84 0.94
N ALA A 94 -0.01 7.62 1.83
CA ALA A 94 0.58 6.31 1.99
C ALA A 94 -0.43 5.29 2.52
N ASN A 95 -0.39 4.06 1.99
CA ASN A 95 -1.36 2.99 2.29
C ASN A 95 -2.82 3.45 2.14
N ILE A 96 -3.12 4.28 1.12
CA ILE A 96 -4.45 4.87 0.95
C ILE A 96 -5.56 3.83 0.86
N GLY A 97 -5.33 2.66 0.24
CA GLY A 97 -6.32 1.58 0.17
C GLY A 97 -6.74 1.08 1.55
N LYS A 98 -5.79 0.82 2.45
CA LYS A 98 -6.07 0.48 3.86
C LYS A 98 -6.80 1.59 4.61
N LYS A 99 -6.38 2.84 4.43
CA LYS A 99 -7.04 4.01 5.08
C LYS A 99 -8.48 4.16 4.59
N LEU A 100 -8.74 3.96 3.31
CA LEU A 100 -10.07 4.06 2.71
C LEU A 100 -11.00 2.95 3.21
N LYS A 101 -10.50 1.72 3.34
CA LYS A 101 -11.24 0.61 3.97
C LYS A 101 -11.56 0.89 5.43
N LEU A 102 -10.59 1.41 6.19
CA LEU A 102 -10.80 1.79 7.59
C LEU A 102 -11.86 2.88 7.70
N LEU A 103 -11.77 3.91 6.87
CA LEU A 103 -12.74 5.01 6.82
C LEU A 103 -14.14 4.50 6.49
N ALA A 104 -14.28 3.64 5.48
CA ALA A 104 -15.55 3.03 5.13
C ALA A 104 -16.16 2.25 6.30
N ASN A 105 -15.35 1.52 7.05
CA ASN A 105 -15.81 0.78 8.23
C ASN A 105 -16.26 1.72 9.37
N VAL A 106 -15.51 2.79 9.65
CA VAL A 106 -15.88 3.79 10.67
C VAL A 106 -17.16 4.51 10.29
N MET A 107 -17.26 4.97 9.03
CA MET A 107 -18.45 5.63 8.51
C MET A 107 -19.67 4.71 8.52
N PHE A 108 -19.49 3.42 8.21
CA PHE A 108 -20.56 2.42 8.29
C PHE A 108 -21.14 2.31 9.70
N TRP A 109 -20.29 2.12 10.72
CA TRP A 109 -20.79 2.03 12.10
C TRP A 109 -21.43 3.33 12.57
N LEU A 110 -20.86 4.48 12.18
CA LEU A 110 -21.41 5.79 12.53
C LEU A 110 -22.81 6.00 11.93
N THR A 111 -22.98 5.72 10.63
CA THR A 111 -24.28 5.89 9.96
C THR A 111 -25.29 4.82 10.37
N PHE A 112 -24.84 3.59 10.61
CA PHE A 112 -25.69 2.51 11.10
C PHE A 112 -26.27 2.83 12.49
N ILE A 113 -25.41 3.19 13.45
CA ILE A 113 -25.85 3.57 14.80
C ILE A 113 -26.70 4.83 14.74
N GLY A 114 -26.31 5.82 13.95
CA GLY A 114 -27.09 7.04 13.73
C GLY A 114 -28.50 6.76 13.21
N ALA A 115 -28.64 5.88 12.21
CA ALA A 115 -29.93 5.49 11.66
C ALA A 115 -30.81 4.77 12.71
N LEU A 116 -30.21 3.90 13.54
CA LEU A 116 -30.95 3.23 14.62
C LEU A 116 -31.45 4.20 15.69
N VAL A 117 -30.58 5.09 16.15
CA VAL A 117 -30.93 6.07 17.18
C VAL A 117 -31.97 7.07 16.66
N CYS A 118 -31.77 7.64 15.48
CA CYS A 118 -32.74 8.56 14.88
C CYS A 118 -34.08 7.87 14.59
N GLY A 119 -34.06 6.64 14.07
CA GLY A 119 -35.28 5.86 13.81
C GLY A 119 -36.08 5.60 15.09
N LEU A 120 -35.42 5.24 16.19
CA LEU A 120 -36.06 5.06 17.50
C LEU A 120 -36.64 6.37 18.05
N ILE A 121 -35.91 7.48 17.95
CA ILE A 121 -36.40 8.79 18.42
C ILE A 121 -37.66 9.18 17.65
N PHE A 122 -37.67 9.02 16.32
CA PHE A 122 -38.84 9.36 15.51
C PHE A 122 -40.05 8.48 15.82
N ILE A 123 -39.86 7.21 16.15
CA ILE A 123 -40.95 6.34 16.62
C ILE A 123 -41.49 6.83 17.98
N ILE A 124 -40.62 7.12 18.95
CA ILE A 124 -41.05 7.54 20.29
C ILE A 124 -41.82 8.87 20.23
N VAL A 125 -41.29 9.86 19.50
CA VAL A 125 -41.96 11.16 19.34
C VAL A 125 -43.24 11.01 18.51
N GLY A 126 -43.21 10.18 17.47
CA GLY A 126 -44.37 9.97 16.61
C GLY A 126 -45.54 9.28 17.31
N MET A 127 -45.27 8.45 18.33
CA MET A 127 -46.31 7.85 19.15
C MET A 127 -47.03 8.84 20.07
N ASP A 128 -46.39 9.94 20.46
CA ASP A 128 -46.91 10.88 21.46
C ASP A 128 -47.47 12.17 20.83
N SER A 129 -46.91 12.61 19.70
CA SER A 129 -47.13 13.97 19.18
C SER A 129 -47.55 14.06 17.72
N ASP A 130 -47.11 13.13 16.85
CA ASP A 130 -47.29 13.26 15.39
C ASP A 130 -47.17 11.91 14.66
N GLU A 131 -48.30 11.35 14.21
CA GLU A 131 -48.32 10.06 13.51
C GLU A 131 -47.48 10.05 12.22
N ASP A 132 -47.26 11.20 11.57
CA ASP A 132 -46.45 11.28 10.34
C ASP A 132 -44.98 10.94 10.62
N LEU A 133 -44.44 11.28 11.79
CA LEU A 133 -43.07 10.91 12.20
C LEU A 133 -42.90 9.40 12.39
N LEU A 134 -43.98 8.71 12.76
CA LEU A 134 -44.01 7.26 12.90
C LEU A 134 -43.81 6.58 11.53
N PHE A 135 -44.44 7.12 10.48
CA PHE A 135 -44.27 6.66 9.09
C PHE A 135 -42.86 6.93 8.53
N VAL A 136 -42.09 7.85 9.13
CA VAL A 136 -40.68 8.10 8.76
C VAL A 136 -39.72 7.21 9.57
N GLY A 137 -39.98 7.01 10.86
CA GLY A 137 -39.11 6.25 11.76
C GLY A 137 -39.00 4.77 11.41
N LEU A 138 -40.11 4.13 11.03
CA LEU A 138 -40.16 2.70 10.67
C LEU A 138 -39.32 2.37 9.43
N PRO A 139 -39.47 3.06 8.28
CA PRO A 139 -38.59 2.87 7.12
C PRO A 139 -37.14 3.20 7.42
N LEU A 140 -36.85 4.18 8.28
CA LEU A 140 -35.48 4.54 8.63
C LEU A 140 -34.75 3.40 9.36
N LEU A 141 -35.44 2.64 10.22
CA LEU A 141 -34.87 1.44 10.85
C LEU A 141 -34.66 0.27 9.89
N ALA A 142 -35.55 0.10 8.91
CA ALA A 142 -35.46 -1.00 7.96
C ALA A 142 -34.48 -0.72 6.80
N ILE A 143 -34.57 0.46 6.20
CA ILE A 143 -33.83 0.87 5.00
C ILE A 143 -32.52 1.57 5.35
N GLY A 144 -32.45 2.27 6.48
CA GLY A 144 -31.25 3.00 6.92
C GLY A 144 -30.00 2.11 6.98
N PRO A 145 -30.05 0.91 7.57
CA PRO A 145 -28.94 -0.04 7.54
C PRO A 145 -28.50 -0.46 6.13
N ILE A 146 -29.46 -0.68 5.23
CA ILE A 146 -29.20 -1.07 3.84
C ILE A 146 -28.50 0.08 3.10
N PHE A 147 -28.98 1.31 3.31
CA PHE A 147 -28.37 2.50 2.74
C PHE A 147 -26.97 2.77 3.31
N ALA A 148 -26.77 2.60 4.62
CA ALA A 148 -25.47 2.69 5.27
C ALA A 148 -24.48 1.66 4.71
N TRP A 149 -24.94 0.43 4.48
CA TRP A 149 -24.12 -0.60 3.85
C TRP A 149 -23.76 -0.25 2.39
N LEU A 150 -24.74 0.13 1.58
CA LEU A 150 -24.54 0.43 0.16
C LEU A 150 -23.59 1.60 -0.06
N SER A 151 -23.78 2.69 0.70
CA SER A 151 -22.94 3.89 0.62
C SER A 151 -21.48 3.61 0.96
N ASN A 152 -21.22 2.77 1.96
CA ASN A 152 -19.86 2.43 2.40
C ASN A 152 -19.23 1.28 1.60
N CYS A 153 -20.04 0.46 0.91
CA CYS A 153 -19.55 -0.61 0.03
C CYS A 153 -18.73 -0.06 -1.14
N LEU A 154 -19.16 1.06 -1.73
CA LEU A 154 -18.40 1.74 -2.79
C LEU A 154 -17.03 2.20 -2.30
N LEU A 155 -16.99 2.87 -1.15
CA LEU A 155 -15.76 3.39 -0.56
C LEU A 155 -14.78 2.26 -0.20
N TYR A 156 -15.30 1.18 0.40
CA TYR A 156 -14.52 -0.02 0.70
C TYR A 156 -14.00 -0.70 -0.57
N GLY A 157 -14.86 -0.82 -1.59
CA GLY A 157 -14.54 -1.41 -2.89
C GLY A 157 -13.42 -0.66 -3.62
N PHE A 158 -13.44 0.68 -3.59
CA PHE A 158 -12.34 1.50 -4.11
C PHE A 158 -11.03 1.23 -3.34
N GLY A 159 -11.09 1.11 -2.02
CA GLY A 159 -9.92 0.80 -1.20
C GLY A 159 -9.34 -0.58 -1.56
N GLU A 160 -10.20 -1.57 -1.79
CA GLU A 160 -9.81 -2.92 -2.22
C GLU A 160 -9.19 -2.93 -3.61
N LEU A 161 -9.76 -2.18 -4.55
CA LEU A 161 -9.25 -2.06 -5.91
C LEU A 161 -7.85 -1.45 -5.93
N ILE A 162 -7.63 -0.35 -5.18
CA ILE A 162 -6.32 0.30 -5.09
C ILE A 162 -5.27 -0.65 -4.52
N ASP A 163 -5.58 -1.35 -3.42
CA ASP A 163 -4.65 -2.30 -2.81
C ASP A 163 -4.28 -3.43 -3.78
N LYS A 164 -5.23 -3.95 -4.55
CA LYS A 164 -4.98 -5.01 -5.55
C LYS A 164 -4.15 -4.49 -6.72
N THR A 165 -4.44 -3.30 -7.24
CA THR A 165 -3.67 -2.71 -8.34
C THR A 165 -2.23 -2.42 -7.92
N ALA A 166 -2.02 -1.88 -6.70
CA ALA A 166 -0.69 -1.66 -6.15
C ALA A 166 0.11 -2.97 -5.98
N GLN A 167 -0.57 -4.07 -5.63
CA GLN A 167 0.06 -5.40 -5.59
C GLN A 167 0.44 -5.90 -7.00
N ILE A 168 -0.42 -5.68 -8.00
CA ILE A 168 -0.12 -6.05 -9.40
C ILE A 168 1.09 -5.27 -9.90
N GLU A 169 1.11 -3.93 -9.73
CA GLU A 169 2.26 -3.10 -10.11
C GLU A 169 3.56 -3.64 -9.52
N LYS A 170 3.53 -3.97 -8.21
CA LYS A 170 4.69 -4.53 -7.51
C LYS A 170 5.12 -5.90 -8.06
N ASN A 171 4.18 -6.73 -8.53
CA ASN A 171 4.47 -8.06 -9.05
C ASN A 171 4.90 -8.06 -10.53
N THR A 172 4.40 -7.11 -11.32
CA THR A 172 4.70 -6.98 -12.76
C THR A 172 6.01 -6.26 -13.01
N ARG A 173 6.52 -5.47 -12.06
CA ARG A 173 7.83 -4.80 -12.16
C ARG A 173 9.03 -5.74 -11.94
N LYS A 174 8.88 -7.04 -12.23
CA LYS A 174 9.95 -8.04 -12.21
C LYS A 174 10.70 -8.06 -13.53
#